data_AF-A0A7S2L8A9-F1
#
_entry.id   AF-A0A7S2L8A9-F1
#
_cell.length_a   1.000
_cell.length_b   1.000
_cell.length_c   1.000
_cell.angle_alpha   90.00
_cell.angle_beta   90.00
_cell.angle_gamma   90.00
#
_symmetry.space_group_name_H-M   'P 1'
#
loop_
_entity.id
_entity.type
_entity.pdbx_description
1 polymer ?
#
loop_
_entity_poly.entity_id
_entity_poly.type
_entity_poly.pdbx_seq_one_letter_code
_entity_poly.pdbx_strand_id
1 'polypeptide(L)'
;DHFDHSHPRMGLSIFILVSFQVLGGLLRPSKKVKSTLRKTWENIHHLLGVTLFCMGVFQLYTGLSMYGERYGKSTSVYYIVLGVLVLLWGSIILGGSLYKLILHIRGGQKEKITEHGSE
;
A
#
# COMPACT_ATOMS: atom_id res chain seq x y z
N ASP A 1 -10.80 30.34 -3.14
CA ASP A 1 -10.80 29.19 -2.19
C ASP A 1 -9.68 28.21 -2.50
N HIS A 2 -8.84 27.86 -1.51
CA HIS A 2 -7.61 27.05 -1.72
C HIS A 2 -7.88 25.53 -1.76
N PHE A 3 -9.09 25.08 -1.38
CA PHE A 3 -9.47 23.66 -1.25
C PHE A 3 -10.82 23.28 -1.90
N ASP A 4 -11.33 24.09 -2.81
CA ASP A 4 -12.67 23.84 -3.38
C ASP A 4 -12.68 22.77 -4.49
N HIS A 5 -11.49 22.42 -5.00
CA HIS A 5 -11.32 21.38 -6.00
C HIS A 5 -11.04 20.01 -5.39
N SER A 6 -11.49 18.96 -6.08
CA SER A 6 -11.37 17.55 -5.66
C SER A 6 -9.92 17.12 -5.45
N HIS A 7 -8.98 17.64 -6.24
CA HIS A 7 -7.57 17.26 -6.20
C HIS A 7 -6.83 17.74 -4.93
N PRO A 8 -6.88 19.03 -4.52
CA PRO A 8 -6.30 19.47 -3.24
C PRO A 8 -6.86 18.75 -2.01
N ARG A 9 -8.18 18.47 -1.97
CA ARG A 9 -8.84 17.76 -0.86
C ARG A 9 -8.35 16.32 -0.73
N MET A 10 -8.17 15.65 -1.86
CA MET A 10 -7.63 14.30 -1.92
C MET A 10 -6.15 14.28 -1.49
N GLY A 11 -5.36 15.25 -1.94
CA GLY A 11 -3.96 15.41 -1.52
C GLY A 11 -3.82 15.59 -0.01
N LEU A 12 -4.68 16.42 0.61
CA LEU A 12 -4.70 16.59 2.06
C LEU A 12 -5.07 15.30 2.79
N SER A 13 -6.05 14.56 2.26
CA SER A 13 -6.47 13.27 2.83
C SER A 13 -5.35 12.23 2.78
N ILE A 14 -4.63 12.15 1.65
CA ILE A 14 -3.44 11.29 1.51
C ILE A 14 -2.36 11.69 2.50
N PHE A 15 -2.09 12.99 2.66
CA PHE A 15 -1.08 13.50 3.60
C PHE A 15 -1.38 13.10 5.05
N ILE A 16 -2.63 13.24 5.49
CA ILE A 16 -3.07 12.83 6.83
C ILE A 16 -2.91 11.32 7.01
N LEU A 17 -3.35 10.51 6.03
CA LEU A 17 -3.26 9.05 6.10
C LEU A 17 -1.80 8.56 6.08
N VAL A 18 -0.92 9.17 5.28
CA VAL A 18 0.52 8.87 5.29
C VAL A 18 1.14 9.21 6.65
N SER A 19 0.71 10.31 7.28
CA SER A 19 1.18 10.66 8.63
C SER A 19 0.81 9.57 9.64
N PHE A 20 -0.42 9.04 9.58
CA PHE A 20 -0.82 7.90 10.41
C PHE A 20 -0.04 6.62 10.08
N GLN A 21 0.27 6.38 8.81
CA GLN A 21 1.11 5.26 8.38
C GLN A 21 2.51 5.33 9.02
N VAL A 22 3.16 6.49 8.99
CA VAL A 22 4.49 6.71 9.57
C VAL A 22 4.46 6.55 11.09
N LEU A 23 3.54 7.22 11.77
CA LEU A 23 3.37 7.11 13.23
C LEU A 23 3.08 5.67 13.65
N GLY A 24 2.20 4.98 12.91
CA GLY A 24 1.92 3.58 13.15
C GLY A 24 3.15 2.68 12.97
N GLY A 25 3.98 2.95 11.97
CA GLY A 25 5.24 2.24 11.76
C GLY A 25 6.20 2.37 12.95
N LEU A 26 6.26 3.57 13.54
CA LEU A 26 7.06 3.83 14.74
C LEU A 26 6.50 3.14 15.99
N LEU A 27 5.17 3.07 16.12
CA LEU A 27 4.47 2.42 17.23
C LEU A 27 4.30 0.90 17.04
N ARG A 28 5.07 0.29 16.15
CA ARG A 28 4.97 -1.14 15.83
C ARG A 28 5.05 -2.02 17.09
N PRO A 29 4.05 -2.89 17.35
CA PRO A 29 4.05 -3.77 18.51
C PRO A 29 5.29 -4.68 18.60
N SER A 30 5.88 -4.76 19.79
CA SER A 30 7.06 -5.61 20.07
C SER A 30 6.77 -7.10 19.83
N LYS A 31 7.80 -7.85 19.42
CA LYS A 31 7.73 -9.30 19.18
C LYS A 31 7.36 -10.12 20.44
N LYS A 32 7.50 -9.54 21.63
CA LYS A 32 7.25 -10.21 22.92
C LYS A 32 5.76 -10.27 23.30
N VAL A 33 4.91 -9.45 22.67
CA VAL A 33 3.47 -9.40 22.95
C VAL A 33 2.77 -10.49 22.13
N LYS A 34 1.94 -11.33 22.78
CA LYS A 34 1.26 -12.49 22.16
C LYS A 34 0.67 -12.15 20.79
N SER A 35 1.18 -12.86 19.78
CA SER A 35 0.80 -13.07 18.37
C SER A 35 -0.33 -12.21 17.73
N THR A 36 -1.52 -12.14 18.32
CA THR A 36 -2.73 -11.63 17.65
C THR A 36 -2.68 -10.12 17.38
N LEU A 37 -2.29 -9.29 18.35
CA LEU A 37 -2.23 -7.83 18.16
C LEU A 37 -1.25 -7.42 17.07
N ARG A 38 -0.07 -8.05 17.06
CA ARG A 38 0.96 -7.80 16.04
C ARG A 38 0.49 -8.26 14.66
N LYS A 39 -0.19 -9.41 14.57
CA LYS A 39 -0.74 -9.92 13.31
C LYS A 39 -1.82 -9.00 12.75
N THR A 40 -2.75 -8.54 13.59
CA THR A 40 -3.78 -7.57 13.19
C THR A 40 -3.16 -6.24 12.77
N TRP A 41 -2.21 -5.71 13.55
CA TRP A 41 -1.47 -4.50 13.22
C TRP A 41 -0.78 -4.61 11.85
N GLU A 42 -0.07 -5.71 11.61
CA GLU A 42 0.63 -5.94 10.35
C GLU A 42 -0.33 -5.99 9.15
N ASN A 43 -1.51 -6.62 9.32
CA ASN A 43 -2.50 -6.69 8.26
C ASN A 43 -3.14 -5.32 7.96
N ILE A 44 -3.53 -4.56 8.99
CA ILE A 44 -4.11 -3.22 8.84
C ILE A 44 -3.09 -2.27 8.22
N HIS A 45 -1.86 -2.23 8.76
CA HIS A 45 -0.80 -1.37 8.27
C HIS A 45 -0.43 -1.68 6.82
N HIS A 46 -0.41 -2.97 6.45
CA HIS A 46 -0.17 -3.39 5.07
C HIS A 46 -1.31 -2.94 4.15
N LEU A 47 -2.57 -3.21 4.51
CA LEU A 47 -3.74 -2.81 3.71
C LEU A 47 -3.79 -1.28 3.52
N LEU A 48 -3.56 -0.52 4.59
CA LEU A 48 -3.51 0.93 4.54
C LEU A 48 -2.40 1.42 3.61
N GLY A 49 -1.23 0.80 3.65
CA GLY A 49 -0.11 1.11 2.76
C GLY A 49 -0.44 0.87 1.28
N VAL A 50 -1.11 -0.23 0.95
CA VAL A 50 -1.54 -0.53 -0.43
C VAL A 50 -2.60 0.48 -0.91
N THR A 51 -3.58 0.80 -0.06
CA THR A 51 -4.59 1.82 -0.37
C THR A 51 -3.94 3.19 -0.62
N LEU A 52 -3.00 3.60 0.23
CA LEU A 52 -2.26 4.84 0.09
C LEU A 52 -1.44 4.89 -1.20
N PHE A 53 -0.83 3.76 -1.60
CA PHE A 53 -0.14 3.66 -2.88
C PHE A 53 -1.09 3.90 -4.05
N CYS A 54 -2.25 3.23 -4.09
CA CYS A 54 -3.26 3.43 -5.14
C CYS A 54 -3.77 4.87 -5.19
N MET A 55 -4.06 5.46 -4.03
CA MET A 55 -4.49 6.87 -3.93
C MET A 55 -3.39 7.82 -4.42
N GLY A 56 -2.12 7.56 -4.09
CA GLY A 56 -0.98 8.35 -4.56
C GLY A 56 -0.82 8.31 -6.08
N VAL A 57 -0.99 7.13 -6.70
CA VAL A 57 -0.98 7.00 -8.16
C VAL A 57 -2.11 7.80 -8.79
N PHE A 58 -3.32 7.72 -8.24
CA PHE A 58 -4.47 8.48 -8.74
C PHE A 58 -4.29 9.99 -8.57
N GLN A 59 -3.71 10.44 -7.45
CA GLN A 59 -3.34 11.83 -7.22
C GLN A 59 -2.33 12.32 -8.26
N LEU A 60 -1.27 11.55 -8.55
CA LEU A 60 -0.28 11.91 -9.56
C LEU A 60 -0.90 11.97 -10.97
N TYR A 61 -1.74 10.99 -11.32
CA TYR A 61 -2.44 10.94 -12.61
C TYR A 61 -3.30 12.19 -12.84
N THR A 62 -4.15 12.54 -11.86
CA THR A 62 -5.04 13.72 -11.96
C THR A 62 -4.24 15.02 -11.95
N GLY A 63 -3.18 15.11 -11.15
CA GLY A 63 -2.28 16.26 -11.14
C GLY A 63 -1.60 16.50 -12.47
N LEU A 64 -1.21 15.41 -13.14
CA LEU A 64 -0.59 15.48 -14.45
C LEU A 64 -1.57 15.90 -15.56
N SER A 65 -2.82 15.43 -15.51
CA SER A 65 -3.89 15.90 -16.43
C SER A 65 -4.06 17.41 -16.33
N MET A 66 -4.25 17.91 -15.11
CA MET A 66 -4.42 19.35 -14.85
C MET A 66 -3.17 20.16 -15.23
N TYR A 67 -1.97 19.60 -15.06
CA TYR A 67 -0.74 20.26 -15.51
C TYR A 67 -0.70 20.42 -17.03
N GLY A 68 -1.06 19.38 -17.78
CA GLY A 68 -1.15 19.43 -19.23
C GLY A 68 -2.18 20.44 -19.71
N GLU A 69 -3.38 20.42 -19.12
CA GLU A 69 -4.47 21.36 -19.41
C GLU A 69 -4.08 22.82 -19.11
N ARG A 70 -3.42 23.07 -17.98
CA ARG A 70 -3.07 24.42 -17.53
C ARG A 70 -1.96 25.06 -18.36
N TYR A 71 -0.98 24.28 -18.80
CA TYR A 71 0.23 24.81 -19.46
C TYR A 71 0.33 24.46 -20.94
N GLY A 72 -0.65 23.73 -21.50
CA GLY A 72 -0.63 23.28 -22.90
C GLY A 72 0.56 22.39 -23.24
N LYS A 73 1.15 21.72 -22.24
CA LYS A 73 2.34 20.88 -22.42
C LYS A 73 1.96 19.42 -22.57
N SER A 74 2.71 18.72 -23.42
CA SER A 74 2.62 17.25 -23.48
C SER A 74 3.05 16.63 -22.17
N THR A 75 2.22 15.71 -21.67
CA THR A 75 2.44 15.00 -20.40
C THR A 75 2.82 13.54 -20.60
N SER A 76 2.96 13.09 -21.85
CA SER A 76 3.18 11.67 -22.20
C SER A 76 4.40 11.07 -21.51
N VAL A 77 5.52 11.79 -21.45
CA VAL A 77 6.75 11.33 -20.78
C VAL A 77 6.50 11.07 -19.30
N TYR A 78 5.77 11.96 -18.61
CA TYR A 78 5.47 11.81 -17.20
C TYR A 78 4.52 10.63 -16.94
N TYR A 79 3.57 10.35 -17.84
CA TYR A 79 2.72 9.15 -17.75
C TYR A 79 3.52 7.85 -17.93
N ILE A 80 4.52 7.84 -18.82
CA ILE A 80 5.42 6.69 -18.98
C ILE A 80 6.21 6.46 -17.70
N VAL A 81 6.80 7.52 -17.13
CA VAL A 81 7.53 7.43 -15.85
C VAL A 81 6.61 6.94 -14.74
N LEU A 82 5.39 7.46 -14.65
CA LEU A 82 4.40 7.00 -13.67
C LEU A 82 4.10 5.50 -13.84
N GLY A 83 3.89 5.05 -15.08
CA GLY A 83 3.66 3.63 -15.38
C GLY A 83 4.82 2.73 -14.95
N VAL A 84 6.07 3.13 -15.25
CA VAL A 84 7.27 2.39 -14.83
C VAL A 84 7.36 2.29 -13.30
N LEU A 85 7.11 3.39 -12.59
CA LEU A 85 7.12 3.40 -11.13
C LEU A 85 6.01 2.52 -10.54
N VAL A 86 4.81 2.54 -11.13
CA VAL A 86 3.69 1.70 -10.71
C VAL A 86 4.01 0.22 -10.89
N LEU A 87 4.60 -0.17 -12.02
CA LEU A 87 5.01 -1.55 -12.27
C LEU A 87 6.09 -2.01 -11.30
N LEU A 88 7.10 -1.17 -11.06
CA LEU A 88 8.18 -1.48 -10.15
C LEU A 88 7.67 -1.68 -8.72
N TRP A 89 6.97 -0.69 -8.15
CA TRP A 89 6.46 -0.79 -6.77
C TRP A 89 5.35 -1.81 -6.64
N GLY A 90 4.46 -1.91 -7.62
CA GLY A 90 3.38 -2.89 -7.67
C GLY A 90 3.91 -4.33 -7.67
N SER A 91 4.99 -4.61 -8.41
CA SER A 91 5.63 -5.94 -8.43
C SER A 91 6.21 -6.33 -7.07
N ILE A 92 6.80 -5.37 -6.34
CA ILE A 92 7.34 -5.58 -5.00
C ILE A 92 6.22 -5.90 -4.01
N ILE A 93 5.14 -5.11 -4.02
CA ILE A 93 3.97 -5.31 -3.16
C ILE A 93 3.31 -6.66 -3.44
N LEU A 94 3.13 -6.99 -4.73
CA LEU A 94 2.55 -8.25 -5.15
C LEU A 94 3.44 -9.44 -4.74
N GLY A 95 4.74 -9.36 -5.00
CA GLY A 95 5.71 -10.40 -4.62
C GLY A 95 5.72 -10.65 -3.11
N GLY A 96 5.71 -9.58 -2.30
CA GLY A 96 5.63 -9.69 -0.84
C GLY A 96 4.32 -10.33 -0.36
N SER A 97 3.19 -9.94 -0.96
CA SER A 97 1.87 -10.48 -0.64
C SER A 97 1.75 -11.97 -1.01
N LEU A 98 2.23 -12.35 -2.20
CA LEU A 98 2.27 -13.74 -2.67
C LEU A 98 3.19 -14.60 -1.81
N TYR A 99 4.38 -14.11 -1.47
CA TYR A 99 5.30 -14.81 -0.58
C TYR A 99 4.67 -15.11 0.78
N LYS A 100 4.01 -14.11 1.38
CA LYS A 100 3.29 -14.27 2.66
C LYS A 100 2.17 -15.31 2.55
N LEU A 101 1.41 -15.29 1.46
CA LEU A 101 0.35 -16.27 1.19
C LEU A 101 0.90 -17.70 1.05
N ILE A 102 1.98 -17.89 0.29
CA ILE A 102 2.63 -19.19 0.10
C ILE A 102 3.11 -19.75 1.44
N LEU A 103 3.73 -18.92 2.29
CA LEU A 103 4.15 -19.35 3.63
C LEU A 103 2.97 -19.76 4.50
N HIS A 104 1.85 -19.04 4.43
CA HIS A 104 0.65 -19.38 5.20
C HIS A 104 0.06 -20.72 4.78
N ILE A 105 -0.05 -20.97 3.46
CA ILE A 105 -0.53 -22.25 2.92
C ILE A 105 0.41 -23.40 3.34
N ARG A 106 1.73 -23.22 3.19
CA ARG A 106 2.73 -24.23 3.56
C ARG A 106 2.71 -24.54 5.07
N GLY A 107 2.50 -23.53 5.91
CA GLY A 107 2.36 -23.70 7.36
C GLY A 107 1.14 -24.54 7.72
N GLY A 108 -0.04 -24.22 7.16
CA GLY A 108 -1.26 -24.97 7.41
C GLY A 108 -1.24 -26.41 6.90
N GLN A 109 -0.53 -26.69 5.79
CA GLN A 109 -0.32 -28.06 5.31
C GLN A 109 0.52 -28.89 6.29
N LYS A 110 1.58 -28.31 6.87
CA LYS A 110 2.40 -29.00 7.86
C LYS A 110 1.60 -29.41 9.10
N GLU A 111 0.77 -28.51 9.62
CA GLU A 111 -0.04 -28.74 10.83
C GLU A 111 -0.99 -29.94 10.65
N LYS A 112 -1.71 -30.00 9.52
CA LYS A 112 -2.60 -31.12 9.16
C LYS A 112 -1.88 -32.47 9.06
N ILE A 113 -0.67 -32.50 8.50
CA ILE A 113 0.13 -33.73 8.37
C ILE A 113 0.52 -34.25 9.75
N THR A 114 0.90 -33.36 10.67
CA THR A 114 1.23 -33.75 12.06
C THR A 114 0.03 -34.29 12.83
N GLU A 115 -1.16 -33.69 12.69
CA GLU A 115 -2.37 -34.19 13.36
C GLU A 115 -2.71 -35.61 12.89
N HIS A 116 -2.73 -35.84 11.56
CA HIS A 116 -3.12 -37.13 11.00
C HIS A 116 -2.05 -38.23 11.16
N GLY A 117 -0.78 -37.87 11.39
CA GLY A 117 0.27 -38.83 11.72
C GLY A 117 0.37 -39.17 13.21
N SER A 118 -0.44 -38.52 14.05
CA SER A 118 -0.49 -38.74 15.51
C SER A 118 -1.74 -39.53 15.97
N GLU A 119 -2.65 -39.84 15.04
CA GLU A 119 -3.79 -40.76 15.21
C GLU A 119 -3.42 -42.19 14.82
#